data_AF-A0A2R7MK91-F1
#
_entry.id   AF-A0A2R7MK91-F1
#
_cell.length_a   1.000
_cell.length_b   1.000
_cell.length_c   1.000
_cell.angle_alpha   90.00
_cell.angle_beta   90.00
_cell.angle_gamma   90.00
#
_symmetry.space_group_name_H-M   'P 1'
#
loop_
_entity.id
_entity.type
_entity.pdbx_description
1 polymer ?
#
loop_
_entity_poly.entity_id
_entity_poly.type
_entity_poly.pdbx_seq_one_letter_code
_entity_poly.pdbx_strand_id
1 'polypeptide(L)'
;MTISFDSDRHALLVAELRASALAIRVCLHELEEAVKEGSELWSGEARHTYETAQQEWTRSMKDMHSALEQPSTTAEKSGTALCGANAIVARMWA
;
A
#
# COMPACT_ATOMS: atom_id res chain seq x y z
N MET A 1 32.08 15.43 4.78
CA MET A 1 31.06 14.69 5.55
C MET A 1 29.93 14.35 4.59
N THR A 2 29.89 13.10 4.11
CA THR A 2 28.86 12.62 3.17
C THR A 2 27.82 11.86 3.98
N ILE A 3 26.56 12.28 3.90
CA ILE A 3 25.46 11.44 4.39
C ILE A 3 25.39 10.29 3.37
N SER A 4 25.81 9.09 3.76
CA SER A 4 25.74 7.90 2.91
C SER A 4 24.29 7.45 2.81
N PHE A 5 23.55 8.02 1.86
CA PHE A 5 22.20 7.60 1.50
C PHE A 5 22.25 6.84 0.18
N ASP A 6 21.89 5.55 0.23
CA ASP A 6 21.75 4.71 -0.97
C ASP A 6 20.36 4.93 -1.57
N SER A 7 20.28 5.93 -2.45
CA SER A 7 19.03 6.32 -3.11
C SER A 7 18.45 5.19 -3.96
N ASP A 8 19.30 4.37 -4.57
CA ASP A 8 18.86 3.29 -5.46
C ASP A 8 18.21 2.17 -4.64
N ARG A 9 18.84 1.77 -3.53
CA ARG A 9 18.25 0.81 -2.58
C ARG A 9 16.95 1.32 -1.98
N HIS A 10 16.88 2.60 -1.63
CA HIS A 10 15.65 3.21 -1.11
C HIS A 10 14.52 3.20 -2.15
N ALA A 11 14.80 3.58 -3.40
CA ALA A 11 13.82 3.55 -4.48
C ALA A 11 13.32 2.12 -4.75
N LEU A 12 14.21 1.13 -4.68
CA LEU A 12 13.88 -0.28 -4.88
C LEU A 12 12.93 -0.80 -3.79
N LEU A 13 13.19 -0.47 -2.51
CA LEU A 13 12.31 -0.81 -1.39
C LEU A 13 10.91 -0.19 -1.54
N VAL A 14 10.82 1.07 -1.97
CA VAL A 14 9.53 1.73 -2.23
C VAL A 14 8.78 1.04 -3.36
N ALA A 15 9.47 0.62 -4.43
CA ALA A 15 8.88 -0.11 -5.53
C ALA A 15 8.35 -1.49 -5.08
N GLU A 16 9.11 -2.22 -4.26
CA GLU A 16 8.70 -3.51 -3.68
C GLU A 16 7.47 -3.37 -2.76
N LEU A 17 7.43 -2.32 -1.93
CA LEU A 17 6.27 -2.03 -1.07
C LEU A 17 4.99 -1.79 -1.91
N ARG A 18 5.12 -1.03 -3.00
CA ARG A 18 4.00 -0.79 -3.93
C ARG A 18 3.55 -2.06 -4.64
N ALA A 19 4.50 -2.86 -5.12
CA ALA A 19 4.19 -4.13 -5.78
C ALA A 19 3.49 -5.09 -4.83
N SER A 20 3.96 -5.17 -3.58
CA SER A 20 3.34 -6.00 -2.53
C SER A 20 1.93 -5.51 -2.19
N ALA A 21 1.74 -4.20 -2.06
CA ALA A 21 0.41 -3.62 -1.82
C ALA A 21 -0.57 -3.89 -2.97
N LEU A 22 -0.10 -3.85 -4.22
CA LEU A 22 -0.90 -4.22 -5.38
C LEU A 22 -1.26 -5.71 -5.38
N ALA A 23 -0.30 -6.59 -5.10
CA ALA A 23 -0.54 -8.03 -5.03
C ALA A 23 -1.57 -8.39 -3.96
N ILE A 24 -1.45 -7.79 -2.77
CA ILE A 24 -2.43 -7.95 -1.68
C ILE A 24 -3.84 -7.53 -2.16
N ARG A 25 -3.95 -6.40 -2.87
CA ARG A 25 -5.24 -5.95 -3.42
C ARG A 25 -5.85 -6.94 -4.41
N VAL A 26 -5.04 -7.52 -5.28
CA VAL A 26 -5.50 -8.51 -6.26
C VAL A 26 -6.04 -9.74 -5.55
N CYS A 27 -5.28 -10.33 -4.63
CA CYS A 27 -5.73 -11.50 -3.88
C CYS A 27 -7.03 -11.26 -3.09
N LEU A 28 -7.21 -10.06 -2.55
CA LEU A 28 -8.41 -9.70 -1.80
C LEU A 28 -9.62 -9.47 -2.70
N HIS A 29 -9.41 -8.94 -3.91
CA HIS A 29 -10.47 -8.85 -4.92
C HIS A 29 -10.88 -10.23 -5.45
N GLU A 30 -9.92 -11.13 -5.66
CA GLU A 30 -10.20 -12.52 -6.04
C GLU A 30 -11.01 -13.25 -4.96
N LEU A 31 -10.67 -13.05 -3.68
CA LEU A 31 -11.44 -13.61 -2.57
C LEU A 31 -12.86 -13.03 -2.53
N GLU A 32 -13.01 -11.72 -2.74
CA GLU A 32 -14.31 -11.06 -2.78
C GLU A 32 -15.21 -11.63 -3.88
N GLU A 33 -14.69 -11.80 -5.10
CA GLU A 33 -15.44 -12.39 -6.21
C GLU A 33 -15.82 -13.85 -5.92
N ALA A 34 -14.91 -14.66 -5.37
CA ALA A 34 -15.20 -16.05 -5.00
C ALA A 34 -16.30 -16.16 -3.93
N VAL A 35 -16.31 -15.26 -2.94
CA VAL A 35 -17.35 -15.23 -1.91
C VAL A 35 -18.67 -14.72 -2.48
N LYS A 36 -18.64 -13.75 -3.38
CA LYS A 36 -19.82 -13.20 -4.05
C LYS A 36 -20.54 -14.25 -4.88
N GLU A 37 -19.82 -15.07 -5.65
CA GLU A 37 -20.39 -16.23 -6.38
C GLU A 37 -21.13 -17.18 -5.43
N GLY A 38 -20.56 -17.45 -4.24
CA GLY A 38 -21.21 -18.29 -3.23
C GLY A 38 -22.43 -17.62 -2.56
N SER A 39 -22.42 -16.29 -2.46
CA SER A 39 -23.47 -15.51 -1.81
C SER A 39 -24.79 -15.46 -2.60
N GLU A 40 -24.75 -15.69 -3.92
CA GLU A 40 -25.96 -15.76 -4.75
C GLU A 40 -26.89 -16.92 -4.35
N LEU A 41 -26.33 -17.92 -3.67
CA LEU A 41 -27.07 -19.08 -3.15
C LEU A 41 -27.63 -18.81 -1.74
N TRP A 42 -27.27 -17.69 -1.10
CA TRP A 42 -27.69 -17.36 0.26
C TRP A 42 -28.97 -16.54 0.26
N SER A 43 -29.90 -16.91 1.13
CA SER A 43 -31.19 -16.22 1.29
C SER A 43 -31.51 -15.97 2.77
N GLY A 44 -32.35 -14.97 3.04
CA GLY A 44 -32.76 -14.62 4.40
C GLY A 44 -31.59 -14.15 5.29
N GLU A 45 -31.52 -14.69 6.49
CA GLU A 45 -30.53 -14.34 7.53
C GLU A 45 -29.08 -14.45 7.01
N ALA A 46 -28.76 -15.51 6.25
CA ALA A 46 -27.42 -15.76 5.73
C ALA A 46 -26.95 -14.66 4.76
N ARG A 47 -27.86 -14.13 3.94
CA ARG A 47 -27.57 -13.00 3.05
C ARG A 47 -27.35 -11.72 3.84
N HIS A 48 -28.15 -11.47 4.87
CA HIS A 48 -27.99 -10.28 5.71
C HIS A 48 -26.65 -10.29 6.46
N THR A 49 -26.28 -11.43 7.06
CA THR A 49 -24.97 -11.59 7.72
C THR A 49 -23.81 -11.39 6.73
N TYR A 50 -23.96 -11.90 5.50
CA TYR A 50 -22.98 -11.66 4.45
C TYR A 50 -22.86 -10.19 4.08
N GLU A 51 -23.97 -9.48 3.89
CA GLU A 51 -23.96 -8.05 3.57
C GLU A 51 -23.26 -7.23 4.67
N THR A 52 -23.45 -7.59 5.95
CA THR A 52 -22.71 -6.99 7.07
C THR A 52 -21.21 -7.30 7.00
N ALA A 53 -20.84 -8.57 6.83
CA ALA A 53 -19.45 -8.98 6.69
C ALA A 53 -18.76 -8.30 5.48
N GLN A 54 -19.50 -8.11 4.38
CA GLN A 54 -19.03 -7.44 3.17
C GLN A 54 -18.75 -5.95 3.41
N GLN A 55 -19.57 -5.28 4.22
CA GLN A 55 -19.34 -3.89 4.60
C GLN A 55 -18.10 -3.74 5.48
N GLU A 56 -17.92 -4.64 6.45
CA GLU A 56 -16.72 -4.66 7.30
C GLU A 56 -15.47 -4.95 6.47
N TRP A 57 -15.53 -5.94 5.58
CA TRP A 57 -14.48 -6.24 4.61
C TRP A 57 -14.09 -5.03 3.78
N THR A 58 -15.07 -4.35 3.18
CA THR A 58 -14.86 -3.15 2.36
C THR A 58 -14.19 -2.03 3.16
N ARG A 59 -14.57 -1.86 4.44
CA ARG A 59 -13.93 -0.88 5.33
C ARG A 59 -12.48 -1.27 5.62
N SER A 60 -12.22 -2.50 6.06
CA SER A 60 -10.86 -2.97 6.34
C SER A 60 -9.95 -2.89 5.12
N MET A 61 -10.48 -3.14 3.92
CA MET A 61 -9.76 -2.96 2.65
C MET A 61 -9.33 -1.51 2.41
N LYS A 62 -10.22 -0.55 2.64
CA LYS A 62 -9.90 0.88 2.52
C LYS A 62 -8.87 1.33 3.54
N ASP A 63 -8.98 0.86 4.77
CA ASP A 63 -8.06 1.20 5.86
C ASP A 63 -6.66 0.66 5.56
N MET A 64 -6.58 -0.60 5.12
CA MET A 64 -5.31 -1.21 4.73
C MET A 64 -4.69 -0.52 3.52
N HIS A 65 -5.49 -0.15 2.51
CA HIS A 65 -5.01 0.62 1.36
C HIS A 65 -4.39 1.95 1.81
N SER A 66 -5.09 2.69 2.66
CA SER A 66 -4.60 3.95 3.23
C SER A 66 -3.31 3.75 4.03
N ALA A 67 -3.25 2.67 4.82
CA ALA A 67 -2.08 2.32 5.63
C ALA A 67 -0.87 1.85 4.80
N LEU A 68 -1.04 1.40 3.56
CA LEU A 68 0.04 1.01 2.65
C LEU A 68 0.49 2.17 1.73
N GLU A 69 -0.43 3.04 1.33
CA GLU A 69 -0.11 4.23 0.53
C GLU A 69 0.61 5.30 1.35
N GLN A 70 0.23 5.50 2.62
CA GLN A 70 0.85 6.51 3.48
C GLN A 70 2.36 6.27 3.70
N PRO A 71 2.83 5.06 4.05
CA PRO A 71 4.26 4.77 4.17
C PRO A 71 5.00 4.90 2.86
N SER A 72 4.40 4.43 1.75
CA SER A 72 5.01 4.53 0.42
C SER A 72 5.23 5.99 0.02
N THR A 73 4.21 6.84 0.21
CA THR A 73 4.28 8.28 -0.07
C THR A 73 5.28 8.99 0.85
N THR A 74 5.33 8.61 2.12
CA THR A 74 6.25 9.18 3.11
C THR A 74 7.70 8.80 2.80
N ALA A 75 7.94 7.57 2.39
CA ALA A 75 9.24 7.08 1.97
C ALA A 75 9.73 7.87 0.73
N GLU A 76 8.90 8.03 -0.31
CA GLU A 76 9.28 8.82 -1.49
C GLU A 76 9.66 10.27 -1.17
N LYS A 77 8.86 10.93 -0.32
CA LYS A 77 9.15 12.30 0.13
C LYS A 77 10.48 12.37 0.87
N SER A 78 10.76 11.38 1.73
CA SER A 78 11.99 11.29 2.50
C SER A 78 13.20 11.08 1.60
N GLY A 79 13.10 10.19 0.61
CA GLY A 79 14.15 9.96 -0.38
C GLY A 79 14.44 11.22 -1.21
N THR A 80 13.40 11.91 -1.66
CA THR A 80 13.54 13.17 -2.42
C THR A 80 14.24 14.25 -1.57
N ALA A 81 13.85 14.39 -0.30
CA ALA A 81 14.46 15.35 0.62
C ALA A 81 15.94 15.04 0.90
N LEU A 82 16.28 13.76 1.10
CA LEU A 82 17.66 13.31 1.35
C LEU A 82 18.56 13.53 0.12
N CYS A 83 18.08 13.22 -1.09
CA CYS A 83 18.80 13.51 -2.33
C CYS A 83 19.06 15.01 -2.50
N GLY A 84 18.05 15.86 -2.23
CA GLY A 84 18.19 17.31 -2.27
C GLY A 84 19.22 17.83 -1.26
N ALA A 85 19.15 17.36 -0.02
CA ALA A 85 20.11 17.72 1.03
C ALA A 85 21.55 17.30 0.65
N ASN A 86 21.73 16.10 0.09
CA ASN A 86 23.04 15.62 -0.36
C ASN A 86 23.61 16.47 -1.51
N ALA A 87 22.77 16.88 -2.47
CA ALA A 87 23.18 17.77 -3.56
C ALA A 87 23.60 19.16 -3.07
N ILE A 88 22.88 19.72 -2.09
CA ILE A 88 23.24 21.00 -1.46
C ILE A 88 24.60 20.89 -0.77
N VAL A 89 24.80 19.85 0.04
CA VAL A 89 26.09 19.60 0.70
C VAL A 89 27.20 19.41 -0.35
N ALA A 90 27.00 18.60 -1.39
CA ALA A 90 28.01 18.42 -2.43
C ALA A 90 28.41 19.76 -3.10
N ARG A 91 27.45 20.66 -3.35
CA ARG A 91 27.69 21.98 -3.95
C ARG A 91 28.37 22.96 -3.01
N MET A 92 28.11 22.90 -1.70
CA MET A 92 28.75 23.78 -0.71
C MET A 92 30.24 23.47 -0.52
N TRP A 93 30.66 22.26 -0.87
CA TRP A 93 32.03 21.76 -0.68
C TRP A 93 32.78 21.57 -2.01
N ALA A 94 32.21 22.00 -3.13
CA ALA A 94 32.85 22.09 -4.44
C ALA A 94 33.45 23.49 -4.65
#